data_AF-A0A0A8XV12-F1
#
_entry.id   AF-A0A0A8XV12-F1
#
_cell.length_a   1.000
_cell.length_b   1.000
_cell.length_c   1.000
_cell.angle_alpha   90.00
_cell.angle_beta   90.00
_cell.angle_gamma   90.00
#
_symmetry.space_group_name_H-M   'P 1'
#
loop_
_entity.id
_entity.type
_entity.pdbx_description
1 polymer ?
#
loop_
_entity_poly.entity_id
_entity_poly.type
_entity_poly.pdbx_seq_one_letter_code
_entity_poly.pdbx_strand_id
1 'polypeptide(L)'
;MQTPYAKRMMEHLEKKNVKAVQHTVRAMGVNEHRFEITLRGKGCVGSDIRIVTHEVNLGHVFNVWCECSCNKPKLLHIPCSHVLAALSQVGVATSFYMSPVFMRENVVLT
;
A
#
# COMPACT_ATOMS: atom_id res chain seq x y z
N MET A 1 -10.03 20.71 13.88
CA MET A 1 -8.58 20.94 13.99
C MET A 1 -7.85 19.68 13.53
N GLN A 2 -6.83 19.79 12.68
CA GLN A 2 -6.09 18.63 12.19
C GLN A 2 -4.92 18.36 13.14
N THR A 3 -4.84 17.16 13.73
CA THR A 3 -3.74 16.84 14.63
C THR A 3 -2.42 16.80 13.87
N PRO A 4 -1.29 17.18 14.50
CA PRO A 4 0.03 17.08 13.88
C PRO A 4 0.36 15.64 13.44
N TYR A 5 -0.25 14.65 14.09
CA TYR A 5 -0.13 13.24 13.74
C TYR A 5 -0.85 12.88 12.44
N ALA A 6 -2.11 13.32 12.27
CA ALA A 6 -2.85 13.11 11.03
C ALA A 6 -2.13 13.73 9.82
N LYS A 7 -1.55 14.92 10.00
CA LYS A 7 -0.74 15.57 8.96
C LYS A 7 0.45 14.71 8.53
N ARG A 8 1.27 14.24 9.48
CA ARG A 8 2.43 13.38 9.19
C ARG A 8 2.03 12.06 8.54
N MET A 9 0.89 11.50 8.92
CA MET A 9 0.38 10.26 8.34
C MET A 9 -0.04 10.45 6.88
N MET A 10 -0.73 11.55 6.56
CA MET A 10 -1.09 11.87 5.18
C MET A 10 0.15 12.12 4.32
N GLU A 11 1.14 12.86 4.81
CA GLU A 11 2.41 13.06 4.11
C GLU A 11 3.14 11.73 3.87
N HIS A 12 3.06 10.79 4.81
CA HIS A 12 3.61 9.45 4.63
C HIS A 12 2.87 8.70 3.54
N LEU A 13 1.53 8.69 3.59
CA LEU A 13 0.67 8.00 2.64
C LEU A 13 0.88 8.54 1.22
N GLU A 14 0.95 9.85 1.04
CA GLU A 14 1.20 10.50 -0.25
C GLU A 14 2.55 10.06 -0.83
N LYS A 15 3.62 10.07 -0.02
CA LYS A 15 4.94 9.55 -0.43
C LYS A 15 4.90 8.08 -0.83
N LYS A 16 4.05 7.27 -0.18
CA LYS A 16 3.85 5.86 -0.56
C LYS A 16 3.02 5.72 -1.83
N ASN A 17 2.05 6.59 -2.04
CA ASN A 17 1.20 6.61 -3.22
C ASN A 17 2.00 6.98 -4.47
N VAL A 18 2.85 8.00 -4.40
CA VAL A 18 3.77 8.36 -5.50
C VAL A 18 4.67 7.18 -5.87
N LYS A 19 5.13 6.39 -4.88
CA LYS A 19 5.89 5.16 -5.15
C LYS A 19 5.02 4.04 -5.72
N ALA A 20 3.77 3.93 -5.29
CA ALA A 20 2.84 2.91 -5.75
C ALA A 20 2.59 3.02 -7.27
N VAL A 21 2.41 4.24 -7.78
CA VAL A 21 2.24 4.53 -9.20
C VAL A 21 3.44 4.11 -10.06
N GLN A 22 4.63 4.02 -9.46
CA GLN A 22 5.85 3.60 -10.18
C GLN A 22 6.00 2.08 -10.27
N HIS A 23 5.19 1.31 -9.55
CA HIS A 23 5.26 -0.14 -9.55
C HIS A 23 4.36 -0.73 -10.62
N THR A 24 4.79 -1.84 -11.22
CA THR A 24 3.96 -2.60 -12.16
C THR A 24 3.19 -3.66 -11.39
N VAL A 25 1.89 -3.74 -11.60
CA VAL A 25 1.01 -4.70 -10.93
C VAL A 25 0.52 -5.75 -11.94
N ARG A 26 0.66 -7.03 -11.61
CA ARG A 26 0.09 -8.15 -12.36
C ARG A 26 -0.87 -8.92 -11.46
N ALA A 27 -2.14 -9.04 -11.88
CA ALA A 27 -3.09 -9.90 -11.18
C ALA A 27 -2.73 -11.38 -11.40
N MET A 28 -2.74 -12.16 -10.33
CA MET A 28 -2.46 -13.59 -10.34
C MET A 28 -3.79 -14.33 -10.21
N GLY A 29 -4.37 -14.74 -11.34
CA GLY A 29 -5.65 -15.45 -11.40
C GLY A 29 -6.87 -14.53 -11.62
N VAL A 30 -8.04 -15.14 -11.82
CA VAL A 30 -9.30 -14.44 -12.18
C VAL A 30 -10.12 -14.07 -10.95
N ASN A 31 -10.10 -14.88 -9.89
CA ASN A 31 -10.91 -14.69 -8.68
C ASN A 31 -10.08 -14.53 -7.39
N GLU A 32 -8.76 -14.51 -7.50
CA GLU A 32 -7.88 -14.36 -6.36
C GLU A 32 -7.44 -12.89 -6.28
N HIS A 33 -7.66 -12.22 -5.15
CA HIS A 33 -7.14 -10.87 -4.88
C HIS A 33 -5.63 -10.89 -4.59
N ARG A 34 -4.90 -11.65 -5.40
CA ARG A 34 -3.48 -11.91 -5.32
C ARG A 34 -2.79 -11.21 -6.47
N PHE A 35 -1.78 -10.42 -6.14
CA PHE A 35 -1.09 -9.55 -7.06
C PHE A 35 0.41 -9.76 -6.96
N GLU A 36 1.08 -9.84 -8.09
CA GLU A 36 2.52 -9.73 -8.20
C GLU A 36 2.86 -8.26 -8.52
N ILE A 37 3.58 -7.61 -7.61
CA ILE A 37 4.04 -6.23 -7.76
C ILE A 37 5.51 -6.27 -8.09
N THR A 38 5.87 -5.79 -9.27
CA THR A 38 7.25 -5.63 -9.69
C THR A 38 7.70 -4.21 -9.38
N LEU A 39 8.73 -4.08 -8.54
CA LEU A 39 9.32 -2.76 -8.31
C LEU A 39 10.07 -2.32 -9.56
N ARG A 40 9.94 -1.02 -9.86
CA ARG A 40 10.85 -0.38 -10.80
C ARG A 40 12.26 -0.44 -10.23
N GLY A 41 13.13 -1.20 -10.89
CA GLY A 41 14.54 -1.28 -10.54
C GLY A 41 15.15 0.11 -10.50
N LYS A 42 15.72 0.50 -9.36
CA LYS A 42 16.58 1.68 -9.26
C LYS A 42 17.98 1.27 -9.70
N GLY A 43 18.14 1.01 -11.00
CA GLY A 43 19.46 0.84 -11.59
C GLY A 43 20.08 2.21 -11.82
N CYS A 44 21.23 2.47 -11.22
CA CYS A 44 22.18 3.46 -11.71
C CYS A 44 23.00 2.82 -12.85
N VAL A 45 23.48 3.62 -13.81
CA VAL A 45 24.36 3.13 -14.89
C VAL A 45 25.53 2.36 -14.27
N GLY A 46 25.70 1.09 -14.68
CA GLY A 46 26.76 0.19 -14.21
C GLY A 46 26.40 -0.70 -13.01
N SER A 47 25.19 -0.63 -12.45
CA SER A 47 24.71 -1.55 -11.41
C SER A 47 23.73 -2.58 -11.97
N ASP A 48 23.87 -3.84 -11.57
CA ASP A 48 22.94 -4.93 -11.90
C ASP A 48 21.50 -4.52 -11.51
N ILE A 49 20.62 -4.45 -12.51
CA ILE A 49 19.24 -4.02 -12.33
C ILE A 49 18.47 -5.18 -11.71
N ARG A 50 18.57 -5.35 -10.39
CA ARG A 50 17.78 -6.35 -9.67
C ARG A 50 16.31 -5.99 -9.72
N ILE A 51 15.57 -6.69 -10.56
CA ILE A 51 14.11 -6.66 -10.57
C ILE A 51 13.64 -7.41 -9.33
N VAL A 52 13.02 -6.68 -8.40
CA VAL A 52 12.44 -7.26 -7.19
C VAL A 52 10.94 -7.36 -7.38
N THR A 53 10.38 -8.54 -7.15
CA THR A 53 8.94 -8.80 -7.16
C THR A 53 8.45 -9.06 -5.75
N HIS A 54 7.25 -8.57 -5.42
CA HIS A 54 6.55 -8.87 -4.19
C HIS A 54 5.17 -9.41 -4.48
N GLU A 55 4.76 -10.39 -3.69
CA GLU A 55 3.38 -10.84 -3.69
C GLU A 55 2.57 -10.03 -2.68
N VAL A 56 1.39 -9.58 -3.08
CA VAL A 56 0.39 -8.96 -2.21
C VAL A 56 -0.89 -9.76 -2.31
N ASN A 57 -1.45 -10.09 -1.17
CA ASN A 57 -2.78 -10.67 -1.03
C ASN A 57 -3.65 -9.67 -0.26
N LEU A 58 -4.72 -9.18 -0.89
CA LEU A 58 -5.66 -8.25 -0.27
C LEU A 58 -6.74 -8.97 0.57
N GLY A 59 -6.78 -10.30 0.56
CA GLY A 59 -7.79 -11.10 1.24
C GLY A 59 -9.10 -11.23 0.44
N HIS A 60 -9.94 -12.19 0.81
CA HIS A 60 -11.20 -12.52 0.12
C HIS A 60 -12.35 -11.55 0.45
N VAL A 61 -12.24 -10.83 1.56
CA VAL A 61 -13.08 -9.71 1.94
C VAL A 61 -12.07 -8.67 2.37
N PHE A 62 -12.15 -7.43 1.87
CA PHE A 62 -11.24 -6.31 2.16
C PHE A 62 -11.26 -5.87 3.65
N ASN A 63 -11.45 -6.83 4.56
CA ASN A 63 -11.53 -6.75 6.00
C ASN A 63 -10.11 -6.72 6.56
N VAL A 64 -9.59 -5.50 6.75
CA VAL A 64 -8.57 -5.13 7.76
C VAL A 64 -7.18 -5.79 7.63
N TRP A 65 -7.04 -6.92 6.94
CA TRP A 65 -5.81 -7.71 6.84
C TRP A 65 -5.38 -7.81 5.38
N CYS A 66 -4.28 -7.13 5.06
CA CYS A 66 -3.56 -7.31 3.80
C CYS A 66 -2.21 -7.95 4.09
N GLU A 67 -1.79 -8.85 3.21
CA GLU A 67 -0.48 -9.46 3.29
C GLU A 67 0.39 -8.98 2.13
N CYS A 68 1.62 -8.63 2.43
CA CYS A 68 2.62 -8.32 1.42
C CYS A 68 3.91 -9.03 1.81
N SER A 69 4.61 -9.64 0.85
CA SER A 69 5.89 -10.30 1.12
C SER A 69 6.98 -9.36 1.61
N CYS A 70 6.80 -8.04 1.51
CA CYS A 70 7.69 -7.05 2.14
C CYS A 70 7.47 -6.90 3.66
N ASN A 71 6.43 -7.53 4.22
CA ASN A 71 6.05 -7.58 5.64
C ASN A 71 5.77 -6.23 6.36
N LYS A 72 5.95 -5.09 5.68
CA LYS A 72 5.72 -3.74 6.21
C LYS A 72 4.32 -3.45 6.76
N PRO A 73 3.20 -3.86 6.11
CA PRO A 73 1.87 -3.57 6.66
C PRO A 73 1.65 -4.21 8.03
N LYS A 74 2.19 -5.43 8.25
CA LYS A 74 2.12 -6.11 9.55
C LYS A 74 2.96 -5.41 10.63
N LEU A 75 4.14 -4.90 10.26
CA LEU A 75 5.07 -4.27 11.20
C LEU A 75 4.64 -2.87 11.65
N LEU A 76 3.99 -2.11 10.78
CA LEU A 76 3.70 -0.69 11.00
C LEU A 76 2.20 -0.37 11.11
N HIS A 77 1.32 -1.34 10.89
CA HIS A 77 -0.13 -1.14 10.77
C HIS A 77 -0.52 -0.04 9.76
N ILE A 78 0.32 0.17 8.74
CA ILE A 78 0.17 1.19 7.69
C ILE A 78 0.42 0.52 6.33
N PRO A 79 -0.43 0.75 5.30
CA PRO A 79 -0.26 0.13 4.00
C PRO A 79 1.08 0.50 3.36
N CYS A 80 1.76 -0.50 2.79
CA CYS A 80 2.98 -0.27 2.03
C CYS A 80 2.65 0.15 0.59
N SER A 81 3.61 0.71 -0.14
CA SER A 81 3.40 1.12 -1.54
C SER A 81 2.95 -0.02 -2.46
N HIS A 82 3.26 -1.29 -2.13
CA HIS A 82 2.81 -2.43 -2.93
C HIS A 82 1.32 -2.72 -2.71
N VAL A 83 0.86 -2.64 -1.46
CA VAL A 83 -0.57 -2.76 -1.11
C VAL A 83 -1.35 -1.63 -1.76
N LEU A 84 -0.86 -0.40 -1.72
CA LEU A 84 -1.48 0.74 -2.40
C LEU A 84 -1.62 0.51 -3.91
N ALA A 85 -0.58 -0.04 -4.55
CA ALA A 85 -0.60 -0.34 -5.98
C ALA A 85 -1.65 -1.43 -6.31
N ALA A 86 -1.72 -2.49 -5.50
CA ALA A 86 -2.74 -3.53 -5.63
C ALA A 86 -4.16 -2.96 -5.44
N LEU A 87 -4.37 -2.08 -4.45
CA LEU A 87 -5.67 -1.44 -4.21
C LEU A 87 -6.11 -0.57 -5.39
N SER A 88 -5.16 0.17 -5.99
CA SER A 88 -5.42 0.96 -7.19
C SER A 88 -5.88 0.10 -8.37
N GLN A 89 -5.38 -1.13 -8.49
CA GLN A 89 -5.78 -2.05 -9.56
C GLN A 89 -7.22 -2.55 -9.39
N VAL A 90 -7.69 -2.69 -8.15
CA VAL A 90 -9.04 -3.16 -7.82
C VAL A 90 -10.04 -2.00 -7.71
N GLY A 91 -9.56 -0.75 -7.67
CA GLY A 91 -10.42 0.44 -7.53
C GLY A 91 -10.98 0.63 -6.11
N VAL A 92 -10.35 0.01 -5.10
CA VAL A 92 -10.78 0.13 -3.70
C VAL A 92 -10.04 1.28 -3.01
N ALA A 93 -10.77 2.07 -2.24
CA ALA A 93 -10.18 3.17 -1.49
C ALA A 93 -9.24 2.63 -0.39
N THR A 94 -8.09 3.30 -0.23
CA THR A 94 -7.11 3.00 0.82
C THR A 94 -7.64 3.18 2.23
N SER A 95 -8.73 3.94 2.37
CA SER A 95 -9.46 4.10 3.61
C SER A 95 -9.96 2.79 4.21
N PHE A 96 -10.28 1.78 3.39
CA PHE A 96 -10.74 0.48 3.90
C PHE A 96 -9.68 -0.29 4.72
N TYR A 97 -8.39 0.00 4.48
CA TYR A 97 -7.28 -0.64 5.18
C TYR A 97 -6.64 0.22 6.26
N MET A 98 -7.00 1.50 6.33
CA MET A 98 -6.48 2.41 7.34
C MET A 98 -7.50 2.55 8.46
N SER A 99 -7.03 2.47 9.71
CA SER A 99 -7.91 2.70 10.85
C SER A 99 -8.54 4.10 10.77
N PRO A 100 -9.84 4.25 11.09
CA PRO A 100 -10.56 5.52 11.00
C PRO A 100 -9.97 6.66 11.85
N VAL A 101 -9.14 6.35 12.87
CA VAL A 101 -8.36 7.33 13.65
C VAL A 101 -7.33 8.11 12.82
N PHE A 102 -6.93 7.59 11.66
CA PHE A 102 -6.02 8.28 10.74
C PHE A 102 -6.74 9.18 9.74
N MET A 103 -8.06 9.02 9.59
CA MET A 103 -8.88 9.87 8.72
C MET A 103 -9.30 11.11 9.47
N ARG A 104 -9.31 12.25 8.76
CA ARG A 104 -9.50 13.60 9.31
C ARG A 104 -10.78 13.79 10.15
N GLU A 105 -11.72 12.85 10.10
CA GLU A 105 -13.09 13.00 10.60
C GLU A 105 -13.35 12.40 11.99
N ASN A 106 -12.45 11.61 12.60
CA ASN A 106 -12.77 10.89 13.85
C ASN A 106 -11.99 11.34 15.11
N VAL A 107 -11.26 12.46 15.07
CA VAL A 107 -10.62 13.03 16.28
C VAL A 107 -11.46 14.17 16.87
N VAL A 108 -12.79 14.00 16.84
CA VAL A 108 -13.72 14.75 17.67
C VAL A 108 -14.70 13.71 18.19
N LEU A 109 -14.38 13.05 19.30
CA LEU A 109 -15.28 12.38 20.25
C LEU A 109 -14.42 11.57 21.24
N THR A 110 -13.60 12.27 22.03
CA THR A 110 -13.28 11.87 23.42
C THR A 110 -13.02 13.13 24.20
#